data_AF-A0A6V7XCK0-F1
#
_entry.id   AF-A0A6V7XCK0-F1
#
_cell.length_a   1.000
_cell.length_b   1.000
_cell.length_c   1.000
_cell.angle_alpha   90.00
_cell.angle_beta   90.00
_cell.angle_gamma   90.00
#
_symmetry.space_group_name_H-M   'P 1'
#
loop_
_entity.id
_entity.type
_entity.pdbx_description
1 polymer ?
#
loop_
_entity_poly.entity_id
_entity_poly.type
_entity_poly.pdbx_seq_one_letter_code
_entity_poly.pdbx_strand_id
1 'polypeptide(L)'
;MTEYINLKYETSLGKLKICLVREMPQDLGPEATVNQLRRQLYWTKETIKDLEEGLATVEEADDKIKEKIERLPASVREEKMAQYSRWVKEAAVKNILEAPNTHLANWKQHRVSLAQRLDLPIDLEESTIYKRVSELE
;
A
#
# COMPACT_ATOMS: atom_id res chain seq x y z
N MET A 1 5.38 -5.54 24.72
CA MET A 1 4.37 -5.93 23.71
C MET A 1 3.67 -4.71 23.09
N THR A 2 3.22 -3.72 23.88
CA THR A 2 2.64 -2.46 23.39
C THR A 2 3.63 -1.60 22.59
N GLU A 3 4.89 -1.54 23.01
CA GLU A 3 5.96 -0.83 22.26
C GLU A 3 6.28 -1.46 20.90
N TYR A 4 6.19 -2.79 20.78
CA TYR A 4 6.46 -3.49 19.52
C TYR A 4 5.37 -3.21 18.47
N ILE A 5 4.09 -3.14 18.91
CA ILE A 5 2.97 -2.77 18.05
C ILE A 5 3.12 -1.32 17.58
N ASN A 6 3.53 -0.42 18.48
CA ASN A 6 3.80 0.99 18.12
C ASN A 6 4.95 1.11 17.12
N LEU A 7 6.05 0.36 17.31
CA LEU A 7 7.21 0.40 16.40
C LEU A 7 6.87 -0.15 15.00
N LYS A 8 6.15 -1.28 14.91
CA LYS A 8 5.70 -1.86 13.63
C LYS A 8 4.75 -0.89 12.92
N TYR A 9 3.83 -0.28 13.67
CA TYR A 9 2.87 0.70 13.14
C TYR A 9 3.54 1.97 12.62
N GLU A 10 4.45 2.57 13.40
CA GLU A 10 5.20 3.77 12.99
C GLU A 10 6.07 3.51 11.76
N THR A 11 6.71 2.33 11.70
CA THR A 11 7.51 1.93 10.53
C THR A 11 6.64 1.77 9.29
N SER A 12 5.48 1.10 9.40
CA SER A 12 4.56 0.91 8.27
C SER A 12 3.88 2.21 7.84
N LEU A 13 3.52 3.10 8.78
CA LEU A 13 3.08 4.46 8.48
C LEU A 13 4.16 5.26 7.74
N GLY A 14 5.42 5.14 8.17
CA GLY A 14 6.56 5.75 7.50
C GLY A 14 6.71 5.28 6.06
N LYS A 15 6.64 3.96 5.84
CA LYS A 15 6.68 3.34 4.49
C LYS A 15 5.51 3.80 3.62
N LEU A 16 4.29 3.81 4.16
CA LEU A 16 3.11 4.31 3.45
C LEU A 16 3.27 5.77 3.05
N LYS A 17 3.74 6.64 3.96
CA LYS A 17 4.01 8.05 3.63
C LYS A 17 5.01 8.19 2.48
N ILE A 18 6.09 7.40 2.49
CA ILE A 18 7.08 7.39 1.42
C ILE A 18 6.44 6.94 0.10
N CYS A 19 5.64 5.87 0.11
CA CYS A 19 4.99 5.35 -1.09
C CYS A 19 3.89 6.29 -1.62
N LEU A 20 3.20 7.01 -0.74
CA LEU A 20 2.20 8.01 -1.12
C LEU A 20 2.83 9.24 -1.79
N VAL A 21 4.03 9.63 -1.37
CA VAL A 21 4.78 10.75 -1.96
C VAL A 21 5.56 10.29 -3.20
N ARG A 22 5.74 8.99 -3.40
CA ARG A 22 6.36 8.45 -4.61
C ARG A 22 5.46 8.73 -5.81
N GLU A 23 5.98 9.56 -6.71
CA GLU A 23 5.30 9.85 -7.99
C GLU A 23 5.29 8.62 -8.88
N MET A 24 4.19 8.44 -9.60
CA MET A 24 4.08 7.41 -10.62
C MET A 24 5.10 7.71 -11.72
N PRO A 25 5.83 6.69 -12.22
CA PRO A 25 6.83 6.93 -13.24
C PRO A 25 6.11 7.33 -14.51
N GLN A 26 6.62 8.34 -15.21
CA GLN A 26 6.02 8.81 -16.46
C GLN A 26 5.82 7.66 -17.44
N ASP A 27 4.73 7.71 -18.20
CA ASP A 27 4.46 6.75 -19.25
C ASP A 27 5.59 6.77 -20.27
N LEU A 28 6.24 5.62 -20.44
CA LEU A 28 7.23 5.47 -21.50
C LEU A 28 6.53 5.61 -22.85
N GLY A 29 7.07 6.40 -23.77
CA GLY A 29 6.50 6.59 -25.10
C GLY A 29 6.40 5.29 -25.92
N PRO A 30 5.79 5.32 -27.12
CA PRO A 30 5.61 4.13 -27.96
C PRO A 30 6.92 3.46 -28.38
N GLU A 31 8.04 4.20 -28.38
CA GLU A 31 9.37 3.69 -28.73
C GLU A 31 10.10 3.00 -27.56
N ALA A 32 9.44 2.81 -26.42
CA ALA A 32 10.03 2.15 -25.27
C ALA A 32 10.45 0.71 -25.59
N THR A 33 11.69 0.39 -25.24
CA THR A 33 12.18 -0.99 -25.37
C THR A 33 11.51 -1.91 -24.38
N VAL A 34 11.43 -3.20 -24.72
CA VAL A 34 10.94 -4.27 -23.84
C VAL A 34 11.64 -4.23 -22.47
N ASN A 35 12.96 -3.99 -22.44
CA ASN A 35 13.72 -3.92 -21.19
C ASN A 35 13.36 -2.70 -20.32
N GLN A 36 13.05 -1.55 -20.92
CA GLN A 36 12.59 -0.38 -20.18
C GLN A 36 11.20 -0.64 -19.57
N LEU A 37 10.29 -1.22 -20.34
CA LEU A 37 8.96 -1.61 -19.87
C LEU A 37 9.04 -2.64 -18.74
N ARG A 38 9.93 -3.64 -18.84
CA ARG A 38 10.17 -4.63 -17.78
C ARG A 38 10.67 -4.00 -16.48
N ARG A 39 11.63 -3.08 -16.56
CA ARG A 39 12.15 -2.36 -15.38
C ARG A 39 11.07 -1.53 -14.70
N GLN A 40 10.27 -0.81 -15.48
CA GLN A 40 9.16 -0.03 -14.94
C GLN A 40 8.08 -0.94 -14.32
N LEU A 41 7.77 -2.08 -14.95
CA LEU A 41 6.84 -3.06 -14.41
C LEU A 41 7.33 -3.65 -13.08
N TYR A 42 8.61 -4.00 -12.97
CA TYR A 42 9.21 -4.48 -11.72
C TYR A 42 9.08 -3.43 -10.60
N TRP A 43 9.44 -2.19 -10.89
CA TRP A 43 9.37 -1.12 -9.91
C TRP A 43 7.94 -0.77 -9.47
N THR A 44 7.00 -0.79 -10.41
CA THR A 44 5.57 -0.63 -10.16
C THR A 44 5.04 -1.72 -9.22
N LYS A 45 5.48 -2.98 -9.39
CA LYS A 45 5.07 -4.09 -8.51
C LYS A 45 5.58 -3.95 -7.09
N GLU A 46 6.87 -3.64 -6.91
CA GLU A 46 7.44 -3.45 -5.57
C GLU A 46 6.70 -2.33 -4.83
N THR A 47 6.35 -1.25 -5.53
CA THR A 47 5.57 -0.14 -4.94
C THR A 47 4.15 -0.57 -4.56
N ILE A 48 3.46 -1.35 -5.41
CA ILE A 48 2.14 -1.91 -5.09
C ILE A 48 2.21 -2.79 -3.84
N LYS A 49 3.21 -3.67 -3.76
CA LYS A 49 3.42 -4.56 -2.62
C LYS A 49 3.65 -3.77 -1.34
N ASP A 50 4.53 -2.78 -1.37
CA ASP A 50 4.80 -1.91 -0.22
C ASP A 50 3.54 -1.15 0.25
N LEU A 51 2.70 -0.70 -0.70
CA LEU A 51 1.41 -0.06 -0.40
C LEU A 51 0.43 -1.05 0.24
N GLU A 52 0.31 -2.27 -0.28
CA GLU A 52 -0.60 -3.30 0.25
C GLU A 52 -0.18 -3.77 1.65
N GLU A 53 1.10 -4.08 1.85
CA GLU A 53 1.64 -4.46 3.16
C GLU A 53 1.50 -3.33 4.19
N GLY A 54 1.75 -2.09 3.75
CA GLY A 54 1.59 -0.89 4.55
C GLY A 54 0.14 -0.71 5.01
N LEU A 55 -0.81 -0.76 4.07
CA LEU A 55 -2.25 -0.63 4.33
C LEU A 55 -2.71 -1.71 5.31
N ALA A 56 -2.40 -2.98 5.02
CA ALA A 56 -2.80 -4.11 5.87
C ALA A 56 -2.26 -3.97 7.31
N THR A 57 -1.04 -3.46 7.48
CA THR A 57 -0.47 -3.24 8.82
C THR A 57 -1.17 -2.10 9.57
N VAL A 58 -1.58 -1.05 8.86
CA VAL A 58 -2.32 0.06 9.47
C VAL A 58 -3.73 -0.37 9.86
N GLU A 59 -4.41 -1.14 9.01
CA GLU A 59 -5.71 -1.75 9.31
C GLU A 59 -5.62 -2.69 10.52
N GLU A 60 -4.62 -3.58 10.55
CA GLU A 60 -4.38 -4.49 11.68
C GLU A 60 -4.19 -3.71 13.01
N ALA A 61 -3.48 -2.57 12.95
CA ALA A 61 -3.25 -1.75 14.12
C ALA A 61 -4.49 -0.95 14.54
N ASP A 62 -5.27 -0.43 13.58
CA ASP A 62 -6.57 0.21 13.81
C ASP A 62 -7.51 -0.74 14.56
N ASP A 63 -7.64 -1.98 14.10
CA ASP A 63 -8.47 -3.00 14.74
C ASP A 63 -7.97 -3.34 16.15
N LYS A 64 -6.66 -3.50 16.34
CA LYS A 64 -6.07 -3.76 17.67
C LYS A 64 -6.26 -2.60 18.64
N ILE A 65 -6.27 -1.35 18.16
CA ILE A 65 -6.52 -0.19 19.01
C ILE A 65 -8.00 -0.15 19.41
N LYS A 66 -8.93 -0.37 18.47
CA LYS A 66 -10.36 -0.48 18.77
C LYS A 66 -10.65 -1.59 19.78
N GLU A 67 -10.10 -2.77 19.58
CA GLU A 67 -10.26 -3.91 20.49
C GLU A 67 -9.77 -3.57 21.91
N LYS A 68 -8.63 -2.88 22.04
CA LYS A 68 -8.12 -2.44 23.35
C LYS A 68 -9.04 -1.42 24.01
N ILE A 69 -9.60 -0.48 23.24
CA ILE A 69 -10.56 0.50 23.77
C ILE A 69 -11.82 -0.20 24.25
N GLU A 70 -12.33 -1.20 23.51
CA GLU A 70 -13.51 -1.98 23.91
C GLU A 70 -13.30 -2.76 25.20
N ARG A 71 -12.08 -3.24 25.46
CA ARG A 71 -11.72 -3.93 26.71
C ARG A 71 -11.65 -2.97 27.92
N LEU A 72 -11.68 -1.66 27.72
CA LEU A 72 -11.70 -0.70 28.82
C LEU A 72 -13.07 -0.68 29.54
N PRO A 73 -13.08 -0.29 30.83
CA PRO A 73 -14.32 -0.02 31.56
C PRO A 73 -15.19 1.00 30.82
N ALA A 74 -16.51 0.81 30.89
CA ALA A 74 -17.49 1.67 30.20
C ALA A 74 -17.30 3.17 30.51
N SER A 75 -16.87 3.51 31.74
CA SER A 75 -16.62 4.88 32.19
C SER A 75 -15.51 5.62 31.43
N VAL A 76 -14.60 4.91 30.76
CA VAL A 76 -13.45 5.51 30.06
C VAL A 76 -13.47 5.16 28.56
N ARG A 77 -14.31 4.21 28.15
CA ARG A 77 -14.41 3.73 26.77
C ARG A 77 -14.87 4.83 25.80
N GLU A 78 -15.92 5.58 26.14
CA GLU A 78 -16.43 6.65 25.29
C GLU A 78 -15.39 7.77 25.11
N GLU A 79 -14.70 8.16 26.18
CA GLU A 79 -13.64 9.17 26.13
C GLU A 79 -12.49 8.72 25.21
N LYS A 80 -12.03 7.47 25.35
CA LYS A 80 -10.94 6.93 24.54
C LYS A 80 -11.34 6.70 23.09
N MET A 81 -12.57 6.26 22.82
CA MET A 81 -13.07 6.13 21.45
C MET A 81 -13.25 7.51 20.77
N ALA A 82 -13.68 8.53 21.52
CA ALA A 82 -13.76 9.90 21.02
C ALA A 82 -12.37 10.50 20.73
N GLN A 83 -11.39 10.25 21.62
CA GLN A 83 -10.00 10.66 21.41
C GLN A 83 -9.39 9.96 20.17
N TYR A 84 -9.62 8.66 20.02
CA TYR A 84 -9.20 7.90 18.85
C TYR A 84 -9.84 8.39 17.56
N SER A 85 -11.16 8.59 17.58
CA SER A 85 -11.91 9.12 16.43
C SER A 85 -11.44 10.51 16.00
N ARG A 86 -11.03 11.37 16.95
CA ARG A 86 -10.42 12.67 16.63
C ARG A 86 -9.07 12.50 15.97
N TRP A 87 -8.22 11.63 16.52
CA TRP A 87 -6.89 11.35 15.96
C TRP A 87 -6.95 10.75 14.54
N VAL A 88 -7.87 9.82 14.28
CA VAL A 88 -8.09 9.27 12.92
C VAL A 88 -8.65 10.32 11.96
N LYS A 89 -9.52 11.23 12.45
CA LYS A 89 -10.10 12.33 11.66
C LYS A 89 -9.14 13.50 11.43
N GLU A 90 -8.01 13.57 12.13
CA GLU A 90 -6.98 14.55 11.79
C GLU A 90 -6.55 14.31 10.34
N ALA A 91 -6.52 15.40 9.56
CA ALA A 91 -6.37 15.36 8.11
C ALA A 91 -5.16 14.53 7.66
N ALA A 92 -4.11 14.44 8.48
CA ALA A 92 -2.95 13.60 8.20
C ALA A 92 -3.30 12.09 8.16
N VAL A 93 -4.01 11.56 9.16
CA VAL A 93 -4.34 10.12 9.24
C VAL A 93 -5.42 9.75 8.24
N LYS A 94 -6.46 10.59 8.10
CA LYS A 94 -7.50 10.39 7.08
C LYS A 94 -6.91 10.38 5.66
N ASN A 95 -6.01 11.31 5.34
CA ASN A 95 -5.31 11.31 4.06
C ASN A 95 -4.42 10.07 3.90
N ILE A 96 -3.81 9.55 4.98
CA ILE A 96 -3.00 8.32 4.93
C ILE A 96 -3.85 7.04 4.82
N LEU A 97 -5.14 7.08 5.08
CA LEU A 97 -6.05 5.92 4.93
C LEU A 97 -6.83 5.95 3.61
N GLU A 98 -7.29 7.13 3.18
CA GLU A 98 -8.06 7.28 1.94
C GLU A 98 -7.16 7.45 0.70
N ALA A 99 -6.05 8.21 0.80
CA ALA A 99 -5.17 8.41 -0.34
C ALA A 99 -4.49 7.13 -0.85
N PRO A 100 -4.03 6.18 -0.02
CA PRO A 100 -3.38 4.98 -0.54
C PRO A 100 -4.33 4.06 -1.28
N ASN A 101 -5.63 4.06 -1.00
CA ASN A 101 -6.58 3.25 -1.78
C ASN A 101 -6.72 3.79 -3.21
N THR A 102 -6.86 5.11 -3.37
CA THR A 102 -6.88 5.75 -4.69
C THR A 102 -5.51 5.63 -5.39
N HIS A 103 -4.42 5.84 -4.66
CA HIS A 103 -3.06 5.75 -5.20
C HIS A 103 -2.76 4.31 -5.64
N LEU A 104 -3.08 3.32 -4.82
CA LEU A 104 -2.96 1.89 -5.14
C LEU A 104 -3.79 1.51 -6.37
N ALA A 105 -5.03 2.01 -6.50
CA ALA A 105 -5.85 1.78 -7.68
C ALA A 105 -5.16 2.33 -8.94
N ASN A 106 -4.59 3.53 -8.87
CA ASN A 106 -3.85 4.12 -9.99
C ASN A 106 -2.60 3.30 -10.33
N TRP A 107 -1.82 2.86 -9.33
CA TRP A 107 -0.66 1.98 -9.56
C TRP A 107 -1.05 0.64 -10.17
N LYS A 108 -2.17 0.04 -9.75
CA LYS A 108 -2.71 -1.20 -10.32
C LYS A 108 -3.11 -0.99 -11.78
N GLN A 109 -3.76 0.11 -12.11
CA GLN A 109 -4.07 0.45 -13.51
C GLN A 109 -2.80 0.62 -14.34
N HIS A 110 -1.77 1.31 -13.80
CA HIS A 110 -0.48 1.45 -14.48
C HIS A 110 0.20 0.10 -14.73
N ARG A 111 0.16 -0.81 -13.75
CA ARG A 111 0.65 -2.19 -13.90
C ARG A 111 -0.05 -2.91 -15.05
N VAL A 112 -1.37 -2.78 -15.17
CA VAL A 112 -2.15 -3.41 -16.27
C VAL A 112 -1.72 -2.86 -17.62
N SER A 113 -1.57 -1.54 -17.74
CA SER A 113 -1.08 -0.89 -18.96
C SER A 113 0.30 -1.41 -19.38
N LEU A 114 1.25 -1.49 -18.44
CA LEU A 114 2.59 -2.03 -18.70
C LEU A 114 2.57 -3.52 -19.09
N ALA A 115 1.72 -4.32 -18.46
CA ALA A 115 1.56 -5.73 -18.78
C ALA A 115 1.00 -5.92 -20.20
N GLN A 116 -0.02 -5.15 -20.59
CA GLN A 116 -0.59 -5.17 -21.93
C GLN A 116 0.46 -4.81 -23.00
N ARG A 117 1.29 -3.80 -22.75
CA ARG A 117 2.38 -3.39 -23.67
C ARG A 117 3.47 -4.45 -23.82
N LEU A 118 3.62 -5.33 -22.84
CA LEU A 118 4.56 -6.44 -22.84
C LEU A 118 3.93 -7.76 -23.31
N ASP A 119 2.66 -7.74 -23.73
CA ASP A 119 1.86 -8.94 -24.06
C ASP A 119 1.86 -9.99 -22.94
N LEU A 120 1.85 -9.51 -21.69
CA LEU A 120 1.78 -10.36 -20.50
C LEU A 120 0.33 -10.54 -20.07
N PRO A 121 -0.09 -11.76 -19.65
CA PRO A 121 -1.44 -11.97 -19.12
C PRO A 121 -1.73 -11.06 -17.92
N ILE A 122 -2.92 -10.45 -17.96
CA ILE A 122 -3.38 -9.44 -17.00
C ILE A 122 -3.66 -10.09 -15.63
N ASP A 123 -4.10 -11.35 -15.62
CA ASP A 123 -4.48 -12.14 -14.44
C ASP A 123 -3.33 -12.97 -13.82
N LEU A 124 -2.08 -12.58 -14.03
CA LEU A 124 -1.00 -13.32 -13.39
C LEU A 124 -0.98 -13.03 -11.88
N GLU A 125 -1.43 -14.02 -11.10
CA GLU A 125 -1.00 -14.22 -9.72
C GLU A 125 0.51 -13.97 -9.61
N GLU A 126 0.94 -13.29 -8.55
CA GLU A 126 2.29 -12.72 -8.40
C GLU A 126 3.43 -13.70 -8.71
N SER A 127 3.22 -15.00 -8.53
CA SER A 127 4.19 -16.07 -8.73
C SER A 127 4.53 -16.37 -10.20
N THR A 128 3.62 -16.15 -11.16
CA THR A 128 3.81 -16.62 -12.54
C THR A 128 4.48 -15.60 -13.45
N ILE A 129 4.46 -14.30 -13.10
CA ILE A 129 5.22 -13.29 -13.86
C ILE A 129 6.71 -13.46 -13.63
N TYR A 130 7.15 -13.71 -12.40
CA TYR A 130 8.58 -13.91 -12.10
C TYR A 130 9.14 -15.09 -12.87
N LYS A 131 8.38 -16.19 -12.93
CA LYS A 131 8.74 -17.40 -13.68
C LYS A 131 8.83 -17.15 -15.19
N ARG A 132 7.87 -16.45 -15.79
CA ARG A 132 7.90 -16.13 -17.23
C ARG A 132 8.96 -15.11 -17.62
N VAL A 133 9.29 -14.16 -16.74
CA VAL A 133 10.37 -13.21 -17.01
C VAL A 133 11.73 -13.90 -16.97
N SER A 134 11.92 -14.92 -16.11
CA SER A 134 13.13 -15.75 -16.09
C SER A 134 13.20 -16.82 -17.19
N GLU A 135 12.07 -17.26 -17.73
CA GLU A 135 11.98 -18.30 -18.77
C GLU A 135 12.11 -17.75 -20.21
N LEU A 136 12.20 -16.42 -20.38
CA LEU A 136 12.38 -15.73 -21.66
C LEU A 136 13.83 -15.24 -21.89
N GLU A 137 14.78 -15.75 -21.10
CA GLU A 137 16.23 -15.72 -21.38
C GLU A 137 16.63 -16.93 -22.26
#